data_AF-V6J434-F1
#
_entry.id   AF-V6J434-F1
#
_cell.length_a   1.000
_cell.length_b   1.000
_cell.length_c   1.000
_cell.angle_alpha   90.00
_cell.angle_beta   90.00
_cell.angle_gamma   90.00
#
_symmetry.space_group_name_H-M   'P 1'
#
loop_
_entity.id
_entity.type
_entity.pdbx_description
1 polymer ?
#
loop_
_entity_poly.entity_id
_entity_poly.type
_entity_poly.pdbx_seq_one_letter_code
_entity_poly.pdbx_strand_id
1 'polypeptide(L)'
;MNTTYQRFQFSLLISSVFICGAAEGMLLPLIASLLEKNGVPAILNGIGSTSLYIGMLVSVPLMEKPMRRLGYKLFLIFGLAMITLPLFLFPVWMNLWFWFILRLCVGFGDSMLHFAAQTWITIDSPAGKRGRNIAFYGLSFGLGIAAGPMLVRLLEFGMAVPFVISGLFCLIVLCLLLLLKNEYPELAVTNDSSPRQFFIRYKRVIAAAWSGLMTTFAFGFLETSLNNSFPIFALRHGYSLDSISVLLPAFVTGGLLTQVPLGMIGDRFGRKWLLPLICLIGSVLISLTGILSAYFYGIYFTLLAAGMLIGSLYSMSMGYVSDLLEKEQIPLGNILMTVCYSAGCMIGPVIGNSLISLIPNGGLFYGISLFILLASVSCMTHQSAISRNVRAQHPSNRQTASNQ
;
A
#
# COMPACT_ATOMS: atom_id res chain seq x y z
N MET A 1 -6.05 24.87 -23.16
CA MET A 1 -7.14 23.91 -22.82
C MET A 1 -8.15 24.58 -21.90
N ASN A 2 -9.44 24.29 -22.04
CA ASN A 2 -10.52 24.94 -21.28
C ASN A 2 -10.39 24.56 -19.78
N THR A 3 -10.36 25.53 -18.87
CA THR A 3 -10.14 25.30 -17.42
C THR A 3 -11.18 24.35 -16.83
N THR A 4 -12.39 24.33 -17.39
CA THR A 4 -13.46 23.38 -17.03
C THR A 4 -13.10 21.93 -17.36
N TYR A 5 -12.48 21.68 -18.52
CA TYR A 5 -12.10 20.33 -18.93
C TYR A 5 -10.96 19.77 -18.06
N GLN A 6 -9.97 20.59 -17.71
CA GLN A 6 -8.88 20.18 -16.81
C GLN A 6 -9.40 19.81 -15.41
N ARG A 7 -10.38 20.56 -14.88
CA ARG A 7 -11.04 20.22 -13.60
C ARG A 7 -11.83 18.92 -13.70
N PHE A 8 -12.56 18.72 -14.80
CA PHE A 8 -13.28 17.48 -15.07
C PHE A 8 -12.35 16.28 -15.17
N GLN A 9 -11.26 16.39 -15.93
CA GLN A 9 -10.22 15.37 -16.06
C GLN A 9 -9.60 15.03 -14.71
N PHE A 10 -9.17 16.03 -13.94
CA PHE A 10 -8.61 15.80 -12.61
C PHE A 10 -9.62 15.10 -11.69
N SER A 11 -10.89 15.53 -11.70
CA SER A 11 -11.94 14.88 -10.91
C SER A 11 -12.15 13.42 -11.31
N LEU A 12 -12.13 13.10 -12.61
CA LEU A 12 -12.26 11.71 -13.08
C LEU A 12 -11.08 10.84 -12.68
N LEU A 13 -9.85 11.36 -12.74
CA LEU A 13 -8.66 10.64 -12.28
C LEU A 13 -8.78 10.32 -10.79
N ILE A 14 -9.16 11.33 -10.00
CA ILE A 14 -9.41 11.17 -8.56
C ILE A 14 -10.53 10.14 -8.29
N SER A 15 -11.65 10.20 -9.01
CA SER A 15 -12.75 9.24 -8.87
C SER A 15 -12.34 7.81 -9.26
N SER A 16 -11.52 7.64 -10.31
CA SER A 16 -11.01 6.33 -10.72
C SER A 16 -10.13 5.70 -9.65
N VAL A 17 -9.32 6.49 -8.97
CA VAL A 17 -8.44 6.04 -7.89
C VAL A 17 -9.22 5.74 -6.62
N PHE A 18 -10.21 6.57 -6.28
CA PHE A 18 -11.13 6.30 -5.17
C PHE A 18 -11.87 4.99 -5.36
N ILE A 19 -12.45 4.74 -6.55
CA ILE A 19 -13.21 3.51 -6.78
C ILE A 19 -12.32 2.27 -6.83
N CYS A 20 -11.08 2.40 -7.31
CA CYS A 20 -10.06 1.37 -7.26
C CYS A 20 -9.78 0.95 -5.80
N GLY A 21 -9.47 1.94 -4.95
CA GLY A 21 -9.25 1.71 -3.53
C GLY A 21 -10.48 1.12 -2.81
N ALA A 22 -11.69 1.56 -3.19
CA ALA A 22 -12.92 0.99 -2.63
C ALA A 22 -13.16 -0.47 -3.04
N ALA A 23 -12.87 -0.81 -4.30
CA ALA A 23 -12.91 -2.19 -4.77
C ALA A 23 -11.89 -3.05 -4.03
N GLU A 24 -10.64 -2.60 -3.90
CA GLU A 24 -9.58 -3.33 -3.20
C GLU A 24 -9.89 -3.51 -1.70
N GLY A 25 -10.26 -2.42 -1.02
CA GLY A 25 -10.61 -2.41 0.40
C GLY A 25 -11.84 -3.25 0.72
N MET A 26 -12.74 -3.48 -0.24
CA MET A 26 -13.80 -4.46 -0.11
C MET A 26 -13.29 -5.88 -0.40
N LEU A 27 -12.61 -6.08 -1.53
CA LEU A 27 -12.32 -7.39 -2.11
C LEU A 27 -11.48 -8.27 -1.17
N LEU A 28 -10.43 -7.69 -0.58
CA LEU A 28 -9.51 -8.41 0.30
C LEU A 28 -10.23 -8.99 1.53
N PRO A 29 -10.92 -8.17 2.36
CA PRO A 29 -11.59 -8.69 3.54
C PRO A 29 -12.83 -9.53 3.20
N LEU A 30 -13.58 -9.16 2.16
CA LEU A 30 -14.78 -9.90 1.75
C LEU A 30 -14.46 -11.35 1.38
N ILE A 31 -13.50 -11.54 0.49
CA ILE A 31 -13.14 -12.90 0.07
C ILE A 31 -12.50 -13.65 1.25
N ALA A 32 -11.69 -12.97 2.07
CA ALA A 32 -11.10 -13.62 3.23
C ALA A 32 -12.17 -14.18 4.18
N SER A 33 -13.21 -13.40 4.49
CA SER A 33 -14.35 -13.81 5.28
C SER A 33 -15.17 -14.93 4.63
N LEU A 34 -15.39 -14.88 3.31
CA LEU A 34 -16.13 -15.93 2.59
C LEU A 34 -15.40 -17.27 2.62
N LEU A 35 -14.08 -17.28 2.36
CA LEU A 35 -13.28 -18.51 2.41
C LEU A 35 -13.27 -19.12 3.81
N GLU A 36 -13.16 -18.29 4.85
CA GLU A 36 -13.21 -18.75 6.25
C GLU A 36 -14.57 -19.38 6.58
N LYS A 37 -15.68 -18.74 6.20
CA LYS A 37 -17.03 -19.28 6.41
C LYS A 37 -17.27 -20.61 5.69
N ASN A 38 -16.60 -20.82 4.54
CA ASN A 38 -16.67 -22.06 3.78
C ASN A 38 -15.69 -23.14 4.27
N GLY A 39 -15.03 -22.93 5.42
CA GLY A 39 -14.12 -23.91 6.02
C GLY A 39 -12.79 -24.07 5.27
N VAL A 40 -12.43 -23.13 4.40
CA VAL A 40 -11.14 -23.18 3.69
C VAL A 40 -10.01 -22.88 4.68
N PRO A 41 -8.95 -23.70 4.71
CA PRO A 41 -7.78 -23.45 5.56
C PRO A 41 -7.22 -22.03 5.39
N ALA A 42 -6.94 -21.34 6.49
CA ALA A 42 -6.45 -19.96 6.47
C ALA A 42 -5.13 -19.79 5.68
N ILE A 43 -4.26 -20.80 5.69
CA ILE A 43 -3.03 -20.80 4.87
C ILE A 43 -3.34 -20.71 3.36
N LEU A 44 -4.36 -21.42 2.87
CA LEU A 44 -4.77 -21.39 1.46
C LEU A 44 -5.40 -20.04 1.09
N ASN A 45 -6.14 -19.43 2.03
CA ASN A 45 -6.63 -18.07 1.86
C ASN A 45 -5.48 -17.07 1.74
N GLY A 46 -4.46 -17.23 2.58
CA GLY A 46 -3.23 -16.44 2.57
C GLY A 46 -2.50 -16.54 1.22
N ILE A 47 -2.20 -17.77 0.78
CA ILE A 47 -1.60 -18.03 -0.54
C ILE A 47 -2.46 -17.44 -1.66
N GLY A 48 -3.77 -17.66 -1.61
CA GLY A 48 -4.72 -17.14 -2.58
C GLY A 48 -4.72 -15.62 -2.67
N SER A 49 -4.44 -14.91 -1.56
CA SER A 49 -4.40 -13.44 -1.54
C SER A 49 -3.14 -12.86 -2.17
N THR A 50 -2.06 -13.63 -2.21
CA THR A 50 -0.79 -13.20 -2.84
C THR A 50 -0.92 -12.98 -4.35
N SER A 51 -1.89 -13.63 -4.99
CA SER A 51 -2.17 -13.52 -6.43
C SER A 51 -2.36 -12.08 -6.91
N LEU A 52 -3.01 -11.23 -6.11
CA LEU A 52 -3.21 -9.82 -6.42
C LEU A 52 -1.85 -9.11 -6.58
N TYR A 53 -0.96 -9.27 -5.60
CA TYR A 53 0.36 -8.66 -5.61
C TYR A 53 1.29 -9.26 -6.67
N ILE A 54 1.14 -10.55 -6.99
CA ILE A 54 1.80 -11.16 -8.15
C ILE A 54 1.34 -10.47 -9.43
N GLY A 55 0.04 -10.23 -9.61
CA GLY A 55 -0.51 -9.47 -10.72
C GLY A 55 0.10 -8.07 -10.85
N MET A 56 0.21 -7.35 -9.72
CA MET A 56 0.87 -6.04 -9.67
C MET A 56 2.33 -6.13 -10.14
N LEU A 57 3.11 -7.07 -9.63
CA LEU A 57 4.52 -7.25 -10.01
C LEU A 57 4.69 -7.60 -11.49
N VAL A 58 3.85 -8.48 -12.02
CA VAL A 58 3.87 -8.88 -13.44
C VAL A 58 3.54 -7.72 -14.37
N SER A 59 2.76 -6.74 -13.90
CA SER A 59 2.40 -5.57 -14.71
C SER A 59 3.55 -4.58 -14.90
N VAL A 60 4.50 -4.48 -13.95
CA VAL A 60 5.61 -3.49 -13.94
C VAL A 60 6.37 -3.38 -15.29
N PRO A 61 6.90 -4.47 -15.88
CA PRO A 61 7.61 -4.37 -17.17
C PRO A 61 6.72 -3.93 -18.34
N LEU A 62 5.40 -4.05 -18.20
CA LEU A 62 4.39 -3.74 -19.22
C LEU A 62 3.77 -2.35 -19.05
N MET A 63 4.24 -1.54 -18.10
CA MET A 63 3.68 -0.21 -17.86
C MET A 63 4.21 0.85 -18.83
N GLU A 64 5.53 1.04 -18.87
CA GLU A 64 6.11 2.24 -19.47
C GLU A 64 6.04 2.25 -21.01
N LYS A 65 6.54 1.20 -21.68
CA LYS A 65 6.58 1.14 -23.15
C LYS A 65 5.18 1.13 -23.78
N PRO A 66 4.21 0.35 -23.28
CA PRO A 66 2.87 0.35 -23.86
C PRO A 66 2.11 1.65 -23.55
N MET A 67 2.26 2.25 -22.35
CA MET A 67 1.60 3.53 -22.03
C MET A 67 2.04 4.66 -22.94
N ARG A 68 3.33 4.69 -23.32
CA ARG A 68 3.84 5.65 -24.31
C ARG A 68 3.16 5.54 -25.67
N ARG A 69 2.79 4.32 -26.10
CA ARG A 69 2.17 4.08 -27.40
C ARG A 69 0.65 4.23 -27.38
N LEU A 70 0.01 3.79 -26.29
CA LEU A 70 -1.45 3.75 -26.16
C LEU A 70 -2.02 5.01 -25.51
N GLY A 71 -1.20 5.80 -24.82
CA GLY A 71 -1.63 6.98 -24.07
C GLY A 71 -2.27 6.63 -22.73
N TYR A 72 -2.49 7.66 -21.90
CA TYR A 72 -2.98 7.48 -20.53
C TYR A 72 -4.41 6.95 -20.47
N LYS A 73 -5.28 7.42 -21.38
CA LYS A 73 -6.71 7.06 -21.36
C LYS A 73 -6.92 5.56 -21.53
N LEU A 74 -6.27 4.96 -22.53
CA LEU A 74 -6.41 3.53 -22.79
C LEU A 74 -5.88 2.68 -21.65
N PHE A 75 -4.79 3.12 -21.00
CA PHE A 75 -4.26 2.47 -19.81
C PHE A 75 -5.24 2.48 -18.64
N LEU A 76 -5.87 3.63 -18.36
CA LEU A 76 -6.88 3.73 -17.31
C LEU A 76 -8.11 2.88 -17.60
N ILE A 77 -8.60 2.90 -18.85
CA ILE A 77 -9.74 2.08 -19.27
C ILE A 77 -9.41 0.59 -19.13
N PHE A 78 -8.25 0.17 -19.62
CA PHE A 78 -7.83 -1.22 -19.54
C PHE A 78 -7.65 -1.67 -18.09
N GLY A 79 -6.98 -0.86 -17.26
CA GLY A 79 -6.79 -1.15 -15.85
C GLY A 79 -8.12 -1.28 -15.11
N LEU A 80 -9.01 -0.29 -15.26
CA LEU A 80 -10.31 -0.33 -14.59
C LEU A 80 -11.22 -1.44 -15.14
N ALA A 81 -11.14 -1.78 -16.43
CA ALA A 81 -11.85 -2.92 -17.00
C ALA A 81 -11.35 -4.26 -16.44
N MET A 82 -10.03 -4.42 -16.25
CA MET A 82 -9.42 -5.58 -15.60
C MET A 82 -9.76 -5.72 -14.13
N ILE A 83 -10.26 -4.67 -13.46
CA ILE A 83 -10.82 -4.74 -12.11
C ILE A 83 -12.32 -5.06 -12.17
N THR A 84 -13.04 -4.34 -13.04
CA THR A 84 -14.50 -4.40 -13.18
C THR A 84 -14.98 -5.79 -13.62
N LEU A 85 -14.33 -6.39 -14.62
CA LEU A 85 -14.74 -7.69 -15.14
C LEU A 85 -14.61 -8.80 -14.08
N PRO A 86 -13.48 -8.95 -13.36
CA PRO A 86 -13.40 -9.87 -12.23
C PRO A 86 -14.45 -9.66 -11.15
N LEU A 87 -14.82 -8.42 -10.81
CA LEU A 87 -15.88 -8.14 -9.84
C LEU A 87 -17.20 -8.84 -10.22
N PHE A 88 -17.61 -8.79 -11.48
CA PHE A 88 -18.80 -9.51 -11.93
C PHE A 88 -18.62 -11.04 -12.00
N LEU A 89 -17.39 -11.52 -12.15
CA LEU A 89 -17.08 -12.94 -12.28
C LEU A 89 -16.88 -13.65 -10.94
N PHE A 90 -16.43 -12.98 -9.88
CA PHE A 90 -16.25 -13.58 -8.54
C PHE A 90 -17.46 -14.40 -8.05
N PRO A 91 -18.71 -13.90 -8.15
CA PRO A 91 -19.87 -14.66 -7.67
C PRO A 91 -20.29 -15.82 -8.58
N VAL A 92 -19.75 -15.93 -9.81
CA VAL A 92 -20.19 -16.94 -10.79
C VAL A 92 -19.72 -18.33 -10.39
N TRP A 93 -18.49 -18.46 -9.90
CA TRP A 93 -17.91 -19.76 -9.57
C TRP A 93 -17.01 -19.70 -8.36
N MET A 94 -17.40 -20.39 -7.28
CA MET A 94 -16.63 -20.43 -6.03
C MET A 94 -15.54 -21.50 -6.09
N ASN A 95 -14.43 -21.17 -6.76
CA ASN A 95 -13.26 -22.04 -6.89
C ASN A 95 -11.97 -21.26 -6.58
N LEU A 96 -11.08 -21.84 -5.77
CA LEU A 96 -9.85 -21.18 -5.34
C LEU A 96 -8.93 -20.77 -6.50
N TRP A 97 -8.78 -21.62 -7.51
CA TRP A 97 -7.95 -21.34 -8.69
C TRP A 97 -8.59 -20.28 -9.57
N PHE A 98 -9.92 -20.32 -9.72
CA PHE A 98 -10.65 -19.31 -10.44
C PHE A 98 -10.51 -17.93 -9.77
N TRP A 99 -10.72 -17.85 -8.45
CA TRP A 99 -10.53 -16.63 -7.68
C TRP A 99 -9.08 -16.14 -7.65
N PHE A 100 -8.11 -17.05 -7.69
CA PHE A 100 -6.69 -16.73 -7.82
C PHE A 100 -6.42 -15.97 -9.13
N ILE A 101 -6.92 -16.48 -10.26
CA ILE A 101 -6.76 -15.83 -11.57
C ILE A 101 -7.47 -14.47 -11.58
N LEU A 102 -8.69 -14.40 -11.06
CA LEU A 102 -9.45 -13.15 -10.99
C LEU A 102 -8.72 -12.09 -10.15
N ARG A 103 -8.14 -12.47 -9.00
CA ARG A 103 -7.34 -11.56 -8.16
C ARG A 103 -6.06 -11.11 -8.86
N LEU A 104 -5.38 -11.99 -9.59
CA LEU A 104 -4.23 -11.63 -10.41
C LEU A 104 -4.61 -10.58 -11.45
N CYS A 105 -5.75 -10.76 -12.14
CA CYS A 105 -6.28 -9.77 -13.07
C CYS A 105 -6.58 -8.42 -12.40
N VAL A 106 -7.20 -8.44 -11.21
CA VAL A 106 -7.47 -7.22 -10.42
C VAL A 106 -6.16 -6.49 -10.11
N GLY A 107 -5.16 -7.19 -9.55
CA GLY A 107 -3.88 -6.56 -9.21
C GLY A 107 -3.10 -6.04 -10.42
N PHE A 108 -3.19 -6.73 -11.55
CA PHE A 108 -2.62 -6.23 -12.81
C PHE A 108 -3.30 -4.93 -13.26
N GLY A 109 -4.64 -4.89 -13.21
CA GLY A 109 -5.43 -3.72 -13.59
C GLY A 109 -5.22 -2.53 -12.65
N ASP A 110 -5.20 -2.80 -11.35
CA ASP A 110 -4.94 -1.83 -10.28
C ASP A 110 -3.61 -1.11 -10.51
N SER A 111 -2.54 -1.88 -10.69
CA SER A 111 -1.21 -1.32 -10.87
C SER A 111 -1.10 -0.46 -12.14
N MET A 112 -1.73 -0.87 -13.25
CA MET A 112 -1.78 -0.07 -14.49
C MET A 112 -2.57 1.23 -14.32
N LEU A 113 -3.72 1.17 -13.63
CA LEU A 113 -4.56 2.33 -13.36
C LEU A 113 -3.80 3.35 -12.51
N HIS A 114 -3.20 2.90 -11.41
CA HIS A 114 -2.44 3.74 -10.50
C HIS A 114 -1.23 4.39 -11.19
N PHE A 115 -0.49 3.62 -11.99
CA PHE A 115 0.65 4.15 -12.75
C PHE A 115 0.25 5.26 -13.72
N ALA A 116 -0.83 5.04 -14.49
CA ALA A 116 -1.33 6.01 -15.45
C ALA A 116 -1.91 7.25 -14.77
N ALA A 117 -2.75 7.08 -13.74
CA ALA A 117 -3.35 8.19 -12.99
C ALA A 117 -2.27 9.06 -12.34
N GLN A 118 -1.32 8.44 -11.63
CA GLN A 118 -0.25 9.16 -10.93
C GLN A 118 0.63 9.92 -11.92
N THR A 119 1.01 9.30 -13.03
CA THR A 119 1.86 9.92 -14.05
C THR A 119 1.14 11.09 -14.74
N TRP A 120 -0.14 10.90 -15.10
CA TRP A 120 -0.93 11.95 -15.75
C TRP A 120 -1.15 13.15 -14.82
N ILE A 121 -1.50 12.91 -13.55
CA ILE A 121 -1.63 13.98 -12.54
C ILE A 121 -0.30 14.71 -12.37
N THR A 122 0.82 13.99 -12.32
CA THR A 122 2.15 14.60 -12.09
C THR A 122 2.55 15.53 -13.23
N ILE A 123 2.35 15.11 -14.48
CA ILE A 123 2.78 15.86 -15.67
C ILE A 123 1.87 17.06 -15.93
N ASP A 124 0.54 16.90 -15.84
CA ASP A 124 -0.42 17.99 -16.09
C ASP A 124 -0.44 19.04 -14.95
N SER A 125 0.08 18.68 -13.78
CA SER A 125 0.11 19.60 -12.63
C SER A 125 1.19 20.69 -12.77
N PRO A 126 0.84 21.98 -12.57
CA PRO A 126 1.81 23.08 -12.52
C PRO A 126 2.85 22.90 -11.40
N ALA A 127 4.08 23.39 -11.60
CA ALA A 127 5.21 23.17 -10.68
C ALA A 127 4.92 23.48 -9.20
N GLY A 128 4.10 24.51 -8.89
CA GLY A 128 3.71 24.85 -7.51
C GLY A 128 2.49 24.11 -6.96
N LYS A 129 1.78 23.30 -7.75
CA LYS A 129 0.56 22.57 -7.36
C LYS A 129 0.71 21.05 -7.43
N ARG A 130 1.81 20.53 -7.97
CA ARG A 130 2.12 19.09 -8.09
C ARG A 130 1.94 18.32 -6.78
N GLY A 131 2.60 18.77 -5.71
CA GLY A 131 2.52 18.11 -4.41
C GLY A 131 1.10 18.07 -3.86
N ARG A 132 0.33 19.16 -4.02
CA ARG A 132 -1.07 19.22 -3.60
C ARG A 132 -1.95 18.25 -4.38
N ASN A 133 -1.78 18.17 -5.69
CA ASN A 133 -2.58 17.31 -6.55
C ASN A 133 -2.27 15.81 -6.31
N ILE A 134 -1.00 15.47 -6.04
CA ILE A 134 -0.60 14.12 -5.62
C ILE A 134 -1.12 13.78 -4.22
N ALA A 135 -1.19 14.75 -3.31
CA ALA A 135 -1.81 14.54 -2.01
C ALA A 135 -3.31 14.22 -2.13
N PHE A 136 -4.05 14.92 -3.01
CA PHE A 136 -5.45 14.59 -3.30
C PHE A 136 -5.61 13.18 -3.87
N TYR A 137 -4.71 12.74 -4.74
CA TYR A 137 -4.67 11.37 -5.25
C TYR A 137 -4.54 10.35 -4.11
N GLY A 138 -3.53 10.51 -3.23
CA GLY A 138 -3.31 9.59 -2.12
C GLY A 138 -4.47 9.56 -1.11
N LEU A 139 -5.02 10.73 -0.80
CA LEU A 139 -6.19 10.86 0.09
C LEU A 139 -7.42 10.16 -0.50
N SER A 140 -7.63 10.28 -1.82
CA SER A 140 -8.76 9.65 -2.49
C SER A 140 -8.64 8.12 -2.51
N PHE A 141 -7.43 7.59 -2.74
CA PHE A 141 -7.17 6.16 -2.62
C PHE A 141 -7.42 5.64 -1.20
N GLY A 142 -6.86 6.31 -0.18
CA GLY A 142 -7.04 5.93 1.22
C GLY A 142 -8.50 6.00 1.68
N LEU A 143 -9.25 7.03 1.27
CA LEU A 143 -10.69 7.10 1.52
C LEU A 143 -11.45 5.97 0.82
N GLY A 144 -11.04 5.59 -0.39
CA GLY A 144 -11.55 4.42 -1.10
C GLY A 144 -11.37 3.15 -0.26
N ILE A 145 -10.13 2.85 0.13
CA ILE A 145 -9.82 1.68 0.98
C ILE A 145 -10.62 1.71 2.28
N ALA A 146 -10.77 2.87 2.93
CA ALA A 146 -11.58 2.99 4.14
C ALA A 146 -13.09 2.74 3.90
N ALA A 147 -13.62 3.12 2.74
CA ALA A 147 -15.02 2.91 2.38
C ALA A 147 -15.30 1.45 1.97
N GLY A 148 -14.32 0.77 1.38
CA GLY A 148 -14.46 -0.59 0.84
C GLY A 148 -15.05 -1.62 1.82
N PRO A 149 -14.52 -1.79 3.04
CA PRO A 149 -15.04 -2.74 4.02
C PRO A 149 -16.51 -2.54 4.37
N MET A 150 -17.07 -1.33 4.23
CA MET A 150 -18.50 -1.09 4.49
C MET A 150 -19.41 -1.84 3.52
N LEU A 151 -18.94 -2.11 2.29
CA LEU A 151 -19.68 -2.90 1.31
C LEU A 151 -19.80 -4.38 1.73
N VAL A 152 -18.99 -4.87 2.68
CA VAL A 152 -19.05 -6.25 3.17
C VAL A 152 -20.40 -6.55 3.85
N ARG A 153 -21.04 -5.53 4.46
CA ARG A 153 -22.37 -5.65 5.08
C ARG A 153 -23.45 -6.05 4.09
N LEU A 154 -23.27 -5.74 2.81
CA LEU A 154 -24.22 -6.10 1.76
C LEU A 154 -24.32 -7.62 1.54
N LEU A 155 -23.44 -8.42 2.15
CA LEU A 155 -23.55 -9.88 2.18
C LEU A 155 -24.87 -10.37 2.77
N GLU A 156 -25.53 -9.59 3.64
CA GLU A 156 -26.86 -9.93 4.17
C GLU A 156 -27.92 -10.09 3.06
N PHE A 157 -27.75 -9.37 1.95
CA PHE A 157 -28.64 -9.44 0.79
C PHE A 157 -28.22 -10.50 -0.25
N GLY A 158 -27.08 -11.17 -0.04
CA GLY A 158 -26.59 -12.26 -0.88
C GLY A 158 -25.11 -12.14 -1.23
N MET A 159 -24.47 -13.28 -1.53
CA MET A 159 -23.03 -13.36 -1.83
C MET A 159 -22.62 -12.47 -3.00
N ALA A 160 -23.45 -12.38 -4.05
CA ALA A 160 -23.14 -11.63 -5.25
C ALA A 160 -23.29 -10.11 -5.08
N VAL A 161 -24.06 -9.64 -4.10
CA VAL A 161 -24.48 -8.24 -3.98
C VAL A 161 -23.30 -7.28 -3.79
N PRO A 162 -22.34 -7.51 -2.87
CA PRO A 162 -21.18 -6.62 -2.73
C PRO A 162 -20.35 -6.51 -4.01
N PHE A 163 -20.11 -7.65 -4.67
CA PHE A 163 -19.30 -7.72 -5.89
C PHE A 163 -19.97 -7.00 -7.06
N VAL A 164 -21.28 -7.23 -7.26
CA VAL A 164 -22.05 -6.58 -8.33
C VAL A 164 -22.16 -5.08 -8.09
N ILE A 165 -22.43 -4.63 -6.87
CA ILE A 165 -22.53 -3.20 -6.56
C ILE A 165 -21.17 -2.51 -6.74
N SER A 166 -20.08 -3.11 -6.25
CA SER A 166 -18.73 -2.59 -6.48
C SER A 166 -18.41 -2.54 -7.99
N GLY A 167 -18.71 -3.61 -8.72
CA GLY A 167 -18.55 -3.70 -10.16
C GLY A 167 -19.36 -2.65 -10.94
N LEU A 168 -20.60 -2.36 -10.51
CA LEU A 168 -21.44 -1.31 -11.12
C LEU A 168 -20.85 0.09 -10.91
N PHE A 169 -20.33 0.40 -9.71
CA PHE A 169 -19.64 1.67 -9.49
C PHE A 169 -18.36 1.78 -10.31
N CYS A 170 -17.55 0.72 -10.40
CA CYS A 170 -16.39 0.67 -11.27
C CYS A 170 -16.80 0.86 -12.75
N LEU A 171 -17.90 0.25 -13.19
CA LEU A 171 -18.42 0.37 -14.55
C LEU A 171 -18.88 1.81 -14.86
N ILE A 172 -19.55 2.48 -13.92
CA ILE A 172 -19.94 3.89 -14.08
C ILE A 172 -18.70 4.75 -14.31
N VAL A 173 -17.67 4.59 -13.48
CA VAL A 173 -16.42 5.34 -13.63
C VAL A 173 -15.71 4.97 -14.93
N LEU A 174 -15.70 3.69 -15.32
CA LEU A 174 -15.15 3.22 -16.59
C LEU A 174 -15.84 3.89 -17.79
N CYS A 175 -17.16 3.99 -17.78
CA CYS A 175 -17.92 4.70 -18.81
C CYS A 175 -17.57 6.19 -18.83
N LEU A 176 -17.38 6.83 -17.67
CA LEU A 176 -16.98 8.24 -17.60
C LEU A 176 -15.55 8.46 -18.14
N LEU A 177 -14.62 7.51 -17.93
CA LEU A 177 -13.27 7.57 -18.50
C LEU A 177 -13.27 7.54 -20.03
N LEU A 178 -14.32 6.99 -20.68
CA LEU A 178 -14.46 7.05 -22.14
C LEU A 178 -14.60 8.48 -22.67
N LEU A 179 -15.07 9.42 -21.84
CA LEU A 179 -15.22 10.83 -22.19
C LEU A 179 -13.90 11.61 -22.17
N LEU A 180 -12.83 11.04 -21.59
CA LEU A 180 -11.51 11.66 -21.61
C LEU A 180 -10.95 11.72 -23.04
N LYS A 181 -10.20 12.77 -23.32
CA LYS A 181 -9.31 12.85 -24.49
C LYS A 181 -8.03 12.09 -24.17
N ASN A 182 -7.55 11.32 -25.14
CA ASN A 182 -6.31 10.57 -24.94
C ASN A 182 -5.11 11.54 -25.04
N GLU A 183 -4.25 11.50 -24.04
CA GLU A 183 -2.99 12.25 -23.99
C GLU A 183 -1.83 11.29 -23.86
N TYR A 184 -0.65 11.71 -24.31
CA TYR A 184 0.55 10.88 -24.36
C TYR A 184 1.66 11.50 -23.50
N PRO A 185 2.49 10.68 -22.83
CA PRO A 185 3.64 11.17 -22.08
C PRO A 185 4.68 11.85 -23.00
N GLU A 186 5.15 13.04 -22.64
CA GLU A 186 6.36 13.63 -23.24
C GLU A 186 7.63 12.98 -22.66
N LEU A 187 8.62 12.77 -23.53
CA LEU A 187 9.81 11.94 -23.29
C LEU A 187 10.69 12.41 -22.13
N ALA A 188 11.06 11.48 -21.25
CA ALA A 188 12.41 11.44 -20.68
C ALA A 188 13.07 10.13 -21.13
N VAL A 189 14.17 10.25 -21.87
CA VAL A 189 15.00 9.13 -22.31
C VAL A 189 15.94 8.78 -21.17
N THR A 190 15.77 7.61 -20.55
CA THR A 190 16.78 7.05 -19.65
C THR A 190 17.65 6.07 -20.46
N ASN A 191 18.84 6.54 -20.84
CA ASN A 191 19.89 5.74 -21.46
C ASN A 191 20.64 4.96 -20.38
N ASP A 192 20.27 3.70 -20.11
CA ASP A 192 21.14 2.79 -19.35
C ASP A 192 21.76 1.76 -20.30
N SER A 193 23.08 1.83 -20.47
CA SER A 193 23.85 1.23 -21.57
C SER A 193 24.70 0.00 -21.20
N SER A 194 24.64 -0.55 -19.97
CA SER A 194 25.20 -1.89 -19.71
C SER A 194 24.63 -2.63 -18.47
N PRO A 195 24.49 -3.98 -18.49
CA PRO A 195 23.97 -4.78 -17.36
C PRO A 195 24.84 -4.77 -16.10
N ARG A 196 26.18 -4.69 -16.23
CA ARG A 196 27.10 -4.77 -15.08
C ARG A 196 27.07 -3.50 -14.23
N GLN A 197 26.97 -2.33 -14.87
CA GLN A 197 26.81 -1.05 -14.18
C GLN A 197 25.45 -0.96 -13.48
N PHE A 198 24.41 -1.57 -14.07
CA PHE A 198 23.09 -1.69 -13.47
C PHE A 198 23.13 -2.44 -12.13
N PHE A 199 23.78 -3.62 -12.06
CA PHE A 199 23.90 -4.39 -10.80
C PHE A 199 24.65 -3.65 -9.69
N ILE A 200 25.72 -2.94 -10.02
CA ILE A 200 26.51 -2.17 -9.04
C ILE A 200 25.69 -1.00 -8.49
N ARG A 201 24.97 -0.29 -9.37
CA ARG A 201 24.05 0.79 -8.99
C ARG A 201 22.93 0.27 -8.09
N TYR A 202 22.34 -0.87 -8.42
CA TYR A 202 21.29 -1.51 -7.62
C TYR A 202 21.75 -1.83 -6.19
N LYS A 203 22.92 -2.48 -6.05
CA LYS A 203 23.49 -2.79 -4.73
C LYS A 203 23.77 -1.53 -3.91
N ARG A 204 24.28 -0.47 -4.55
CA ARG A 204 24.55 0.81 -3.87
C ARG A 204 23.27 1.45 -3.37
N VAL A 205 22.22 1.52 -4.19
CA VAL A 205 20.93 2.10 -3.82
C VAL A 205 20.27 1.30 -2.70
N ILE A 206 20.29 -0.04 -2.78
CA ILE A 206 19.78 -0.90 -1.69
C ILE A 206 20.51 -0.63 -0.38
N ALA A 207 21.84 -0.55 -0.40
CA ALA A 207 22.62 -0.29 0.80
C ALA A 207 22.37 1.12 1.37
N ALA A 208 22.20 2.13 0.52
CA ALA A 208 21.93 3.50 0.92
C ALA A 208 20.51 3.67 1.47
N ALA A 209 19.51 3.09 0.82
CA ALA A 209 18.09 3.23 1.16
C ALA A 209 17.53 2.11 2.07
N TRP A 210 18.39 1.22 2.58
CA TRP A 210 18.01 -0.01 3.29
C TRP A 210 16.92 0.19 4.36
N SER A 211 17.09 1.21 5.19
CA SER A 211 16.15 1.56 6.27
C SER A 211 14.76 1.97 5.75
N GLY A 212 14.70 2.74 4.66
CA GLY A 212 13.44 3.07 3.98
C GLY A 212 12.80 1.86 3.29
N LEU A 213 13.60 0.98 2.71
CA LEU A 213 13.11 -0.26 2.08
C LEU A 213 12.51 -1.24 3.10
N MET A 214 13.14 -1.41 4.26
CA MET A 214 12.62 -2.30 5.32
C MET A 214 11.32 -1.79 5.94
N THR A 215 11.18 -0.48 6.13
CA THR A 215 9.92 0.11 6.62
C THR A 215 8.81 0.02 5.58
N THR A 216 9.15 0.12 4.29
CA THR A 216 8.20 -0.13 3.18
C THR A 216 7.73 -1.57 3.16
N PHE A 217 8.65 -2.53 3.35
CA PHE A 217 8.32 -3.95 3.48
C PHE A 217 7.40 -4.21 4.68
N ALA A 218 7.72 -3.64 5.85
CA ALA A 218 6.91 -3.79 7.05
C ALA A 218 5.50 -3.18 6.89
N PHE A 219 5.37 -2.08 6.16
CA PHE A 219 4.06 -1.52 5.84
C PHE A 219 3.23 -2.46 4.95
N GLY A 220 3.81 -3.02 3.88
CA GLY A 220 3.11 -3.99 3.03
C GLY A 220 2.70 -5.25 3.81
N PHE A 221 3.57 -5.73 4.72
CA PHE A 221 3.22 -6.82 5.63
C PHE A 221 2.03 -6.46 6.52
N LEU A 222 2.06 -5.29 7.16
CA LEU A 222 0.98 -4.81 8.03
C LEU A 222 -0.34 -4.66 7.27
N GLU A 223 -0.32 -4.00 6.12
CA GLU A 223 -1.53 -3.63 5.38
C GLU A 223 -2.29 -4.86 4.92
N THR A 224 -1.57 -5.84 4.39
CA THR A 224 -2.17 -7.08 3.90
C THR A 224 -2.58 -8.03 5.00
N SER A 225 -1.84 -8.06 6.10
CA SER A 225 -2.22 -8.81 7.30
C SER A 225 -3.51 -8.24 7.90
N LEU A 226 -3.69 -6.91 7.90
CA LEU A 226 -4.95 -6.30 8.31
C LEU A 226 -6.06 -6.57 7.27
N ASN A 227 -5.84 -6.36 5.99
CA ASN A 227 -6.92 -6.51 5.01
C ASN A 227 -7.32 -7.97 4.71
N ASN A 228 -6.43 -8.95 4.88
CA ASN A 228 -6.72 -10.37 4.64
C ASN A 228 -6.85 -11.20 5.93
N SER A 229 -5.88 -11.12 6.84
CA SER A 229 -5.82 -12.01 8.01
C SER A 229 -6.71 -11.55 9.16
N PHE A 230 -6.89 -10.24 9.37
CA PHE A 230 -7.73 -9.73 10.44
C PHE A 230 -9.21 -10.15 10.33
N PRO A 231 -9.87 -10.14 9.15
CA PRO A 231 -11.23 -10.68 9.01
C PRO A 231 -11.36 -12.14 9.47
N ILE A 232 -10.36 -12.97 9.17
CA ILE A 232 -10.32 -14.37 9.62
C ILE A 232 -10.19 -14.43 11.14
N PHE A 233 -9.25 -13.65 11.70
CA PHE A 233 -9.05 -13.52 13.14
C PHE A 233 -10.35 -13.10 13.84
N ALA A 234 -10.99 -12.05 13.35
CA ALA A 234 -12.18 -11.46 13.95
C ALA A 234 -13.36 -12.45 13.94
N LEU A 235 -13.59 -13.15 12.82
CA LEU A 235 -14.65 -14.17 12.73
C LEU A 235 -14.42 -15.32 13.71
N ARG A 236 -13.19 -15.79 13.89
CA ARG A 236 -12.85 -16.84 14.87
C ARG A 236 -13.04 -16.41 16.32
N HIS A 237 -12.95 -15.11 16.61
CA HIS A 237 -13.20 -14.53 17.94
C HIS A 237 -14.67 -14.14 18.15
N GLY A 238 -15.57 -14.52 17.23
CA GLY A 238 -17.00 -14.26 17.36
C GLY A 238 -17.44 -12.85 16.97
N TYR A 239 -16.57 -12.04 16.37
CA TYR A 239 -16.98 -10.74 15.82
C TYR A 239 -17.84 -10.91 14.58
N SER A 240 -18.85 -10.06 14.43
CA SER A 240 -19.70 -10.03 13.24
C SER A 240 -19.00 -9.32 12.07
N LEU A 241 -19.54 -9.50 10.86
CA LEU A 241 -19.07 -8.76 9.67
C LEU A 241 -19.23 -7.24 9.85
N ASP A 242 -20.24 -6.79 10.60
CA ASP A 242 -20.44 -5.37 10.90
C ASP A 242 -19.30 -4.79 11.72
N SER A 243 -18.80 -5.56 12.70
CA SER A 243 -17.64 -5.17 13.51
C SER A 243 -16.39 -5.03 12.63
N ILE A 244 -16.13 -5.99 11.73
CA ILE A 244 -14.98 -5.94 10.80
C ILE A 244 -15.05 -4.70 9.91
N SER A 245 -16.26 -4.37 9.43
CA SER A 245 -16.53 -3.21 8.57
C SER A 245 -16.29 -1.86 9.26
N VAL A 246 -16.16 -1.82 10.59
CA VAL A 246 -15.82 -0.61 11.38
C VAL A 246 -14.36 -0.63 11.83
N LEU A 247 -13.84 -1.79 12.22
CA LEU A 247 -12.49 -1.93 12.78
C LEU A 247 -11.39 -1.70 11.73
N LEU A 248 -11.55 -2.21 10.50
CA LEU A 248 -10.56 -1.98 9.44
C LEU A 248 -10.47 -0.49 9.04
N PRO A 249 -11.58 0.21 8.76
CA PRO A 249 -11.53 1.63 8.46
C PRO A 249 -10.99 2.49 9.61
N ALA A 250 -11.10 2.06 10.87
CA ALA A 250 -10.53 2.79 12.01
C ALA A 250 -9.00 2.97 11.88
N PHE A 251 -8.29 1.91 11.45
CA PHE A 251 -6.85 1.99 11.19
C PHE A 251 -6.53 2.98 10.06
N VAL A 252 -7.25 2.88 8.93
CA VAL A 252 -7.05 3.76 7.77
C VAL A 252 -7.36 5.21 8.12
N THR A 253 -8.45 5.45 8.85
CA THR A 253 -8.87 6.77 9.32
C THR A 253 -7.82 7.39 10.23
N GLY A 254 -7.26 6.61 11.17
CA GLY A 254 -6.15 7.05 12.00
C GLY A 254 -4.97 7.54 11.15
N GLY A 255 -4.59 6.75 10.13
CA GLY A 255 -3.52 7.12 9.20
C GLY A 255 -3.80 8.40 8.43
N LEU A 256 -5.01 8.56 7.88
CA LEU A 256 -5.41 9.74 7.14
C LEU A 256 -5.38 11.02 7.98
N LEU A 257 -5.79 10.93 9.26
CA LEU A 257 -5.78 12.07 10.18
C LEU A 257 -4.37 12.60 10.43
N THR A 258 -3.37 11.72 10.48
CA THR A 258 -2.01 12.08 10.85
C THR A 258 -1.03 12.12 9.68
N GLN A 259 -1.43 11.71 8.47
CA GLN A 259 -0.56 11.66 7.30
C GLN A 259 0.14 12.98 7.00
N VAL A 260 -0.62 14.08 7.00
CA VAL A 260 -0.10 15.43 6.77
C VAL A 260 0.79 15.90 7.94
N PRO A 261 0.32 15.91 9.20
CA PRO A 261 1.15 16.41 10.30
C PRO A 261 2.40 15.57 10.54
N LEU A 262 2.35 14.24 10.41
CA LEU A 262 3.55 13.40 10.51
C LEU A 262 4.56 13.71 9.40
N GLY A 263 4.09 13.97 8.19
CA GLY A 263 4.96 14.44 7.10
C GLY A 263 5.65 15.76 7.43
N MET A 264 4.90 16.74 7.93
CA MET A 264 5.46 18.04 8.33
C MET A 264 6.47 17.91 9.48
N ILE A 265 6.20 17.06 10.47
CA ILE A 265 7.14 16.78 11.57
C ILE A 265 8.40 16.11 11.02
N GLY A 266 8.25 15.16 10.10
CA GLY A 266 9.36 14.47 9.45
C GLY A 266 10.26 15.42 8.67
N ASP A 267 9.67 16.38 7.96
CA ASP A 267 10.41 17.39 7.19
C ASP A 267 11.11 18.41 8.12
N ARG A 268 10.48 18.79 9.24
CA ARG A 268 11.04 19.79 10.17
C ARG A 268 12.11 19.24 11.11
N PHE A 269 11.88 18.06 11.69
CA PHE A 269 12.76 17.46 12.71
C PHE A 269 13.68 16.37 12.15
N GLY A 270 13.50 16.01 10.88
CA GLY A 270 14.29 15.00 10.18
C GLY A 270 13.69 13.60 10.30
N ARG A 271 13.42 12.99 9.14
CA ARG A 271 12.81 11.66 9.02
C ARG A 271 13.64 10.53 9.63
N LYS A 272 14.97 10.75 9.77
CA LYS A 272 15.90 9.80 10.39
C LYS A 272 15.48 9.39 11.81
N TRP A 273 15.06 10.32 12.66
CA TRP A 273 14.69 9.97 14.04
C TRP A 273 13.22 9.61 14.16
N LEU A 274 12.36 10.27 13.37
CA LEU A 274 10.92 10.07 13.43
C LEU A 274 10.53 8.65 12.99
N LEU A 275 11.11 8.14 11.90
CA LEU A 275 10.74 6.85 11.32
C LEU A 275 10.91 5.65 12.27
N PRO A 276 12.08 5.42 12.92
CA PRO A 276 12.20 4.34 13.90
C PRO A 276 11.30 4.55 15.13
N LEU A 277 11.07 5.79 15.56
CA LEU A 277 10.23 6.12 16.71
C LEU A 277 8.76 5.76 16.48
N ILE A 278 8.19 6.18 15.33
CA ILE A 278 6.79 5.85 15.00
C ILE A 278 6.61 4.34 14.81
N CYS A 279 7.60 3.64 14.25
CA CYS A 279 7.58 2.18 14.15
C CYS A 279 7.65 1.53 15.53
N LEU A 280 8.49 2.03 16.43
CA LEU A 280 8.62 1.48 17.78
C LEU A 280 7.30 1.62 18.55
N ILE A 281 6.74 2.83 18.62
CA ILE A 281 5.47 3.08 19.30
C ILE A 281 4.33 2.33 18.60
N GLY A 282 4.30 2.34 17.27
CA GLY A 282 3.32 1.59 16.47
C GLY A 282 3.36 0.09 16.75
N SER A 283 4.54 -0.52 16.88
CA SER A 283 4.68 -1.94 17.23
C SER A 283 4.09 -2.24 18.61
N VAL A 284 4.31 -1.37 19.60
CA VAL A 284 3.72 -1.50 20.95
C VAL A 284 2.19 -1.40 20.89
N LEU A 285 1.64 -0.45 20.13
CA LEU A 285 0.18 -0.30 19.98
C LEU A 285 -0.46 -1.50 19.26
N ILE A 286 0.21 -2.04 18.25
CA ILE A 286 -0.26 -3.26 17.58
C ILE A 286 -0.18 -4.46 18.53
N SER A 287 0.90 -4.64 19.30
CA SER A 287 0.96 -5.68 20.33
C SER A 287 -0.16 -5.53 21.36
N LEU A 288 -0.46 -4.30 21.77
CA LEU A 288 -1.57 -4.00 22.68
C LEU A 288 -2.93 -4.37 22.08
N THR A 289 -3.09 -4.25 20.75
CA THR A 289 -4.28 -4.72 20.02
C THR A 289 -4.47 -6.24 20.20
N GLY A 290 -3.36 -7.00 20.18
CA GLY A 290 -3.39 -8.45 20.44
C GLY A 290 -3.83 -8.80 21.87
N ILE A 291 -3.34 -8.05 22.87
CA ILE A 291 -3.71 -8.24 24.27
C ILE A 291 -5.18 -7.88 24.51
N LEU A 292 -5.65 -6.79 23.90
CA LEU A 292 -7.02 -6.31 24.04
C LEU A 292 -7.99 -6.93 23.02
N SER A 293 -7.58 -8.03 22.36
CA SER A 293 -8.35 -8.65 21.28
C SER A 293 -9.69 -9.25 21.71
N ALA A 294 -9.93 -9.41 23.01
CA ALA A 294 -11.22 -9.82 23.55
C ALA A 294 -12.24 -8.67 23.65
N TYR A 295 -11.80 -7.41 23.58
CA TYR A 295 -12.64 -6.23 23.81
C TYR A 295 -12.77 -5.40 22.53
N PHE A 296 -13.99 -5.26 22.01
CA PHE A 296 -14.25 -4.52 20.77
C PHE A 296 -13.64 -3.11 20.78
N TYR A 297 -13.94 -2.32 21.82
CA TYR A 297 -13.39 -0.96 21.97
C TYR A 297 -11.87 -0.96 22.16
N GLY A 298 -11.32 -2.01 22.77
CA GLY A 298 -9.88 -2.21 22.90
C GLY A 298 -9.20 -2.29 21.54
N ILE A 299 -9.69 -3.16 20.64
CA ILE A 299 -9.20 -3.26 19.26
C ILE A 299 -9.42 -1.94 18.51
N TYR A 300 -10.61 -1.34 18.61
CA TYR A 300 -10.95 -0.12 17.87
C TYR A 300 -9.98 1.02 18.17
N PHE A 301 -9.78 1.36 19.45
CA PHE A 301 -8.92 2.49 19.83
C PHE A 301 -7.44 2.19 19.59
N THR A 302 -6.99 0.95 19.79
CA THR A 302 -5.60 0.58 19.52
C THR A 302 -5.27 0.55 18.03
N LEU A 303 -6.17 0.06 17.18
CA LEU A 303 -6.01 0.13 15.72
C LEU A 303 -6.05 1.57 15.21
N LEU A 304 -6.95 2.41 15.74
CA LEU A 304 -7.00 3.83 15.39
C LEU A 304 -5.66 4.52 15.77
N ALA A 305 -5.20 4.33 17.01
CA ALA A 305 -3.94 4.90 17.49
C ALA A 305 -2.72 4.35 16.74
N ALA A 306 -2.70 3.05 16.41
CA ALA A 306 -1.66 2.47 15.56
C ALA A 306 -1.71 3.09 14.16
N GLY A 307 -2.89 3.19 13.54
CA GLY A 307 -3.10 3.87 12.27
C GLY A 307 -2.55 5.29 12.26
N MET A 308 -2.78 6.05 13.34
CA MET A 308 -2.25 7.40 13.51
C MET A 308 -0.71 7.48 13.49
N LEU A 309 0.03 6.41 13.74
CA LEU A 309 1.50 6.42 13.70
C LEU A 309 2.04 5.72 12.46
N ILE A 310 1.57 4.52 12.18
CA ILE A 310 2.11 3.62 11.16
C ILE A 310 1.22 3.48 9.93
N GLY A 311 0.02 4.07 9.90
CA GLY A 311 -0.84 4.12 8.72
C GLY A 311 -0.25 4.96 7.57
N SER A 312 0.65 5.90 7.90
CA SER A 312 1.35 6.73 6.91
C SER A 312 2.79 6.27 6.62
N LEU A 313 3.13 5.04 7.04
CA LEU A 313 4.50 4.55 6.99
C LEU A 313 5.05 4.51 5.55
N TYR A 314 4.24 4.10 4.57
CA TYR A 314 4.64 4.09 3.16
C TYR A 314 5.10 5.47 2.65
N SER A 315 4.31 6.51 2.91
CA SER A 315 4.63 7.88 2.50
C SER A 315 5.87 8.42 3.23
N MET A 316 6.06 8.04 4.49
CA MET A 316 7.24 8.40 5.28
C MET A 316 8.50 7.73 4.75
N SER A 317 8.42 6.43 4.46
CA SER A 317 9.49 5.67 3.82
C SER A 317 9.85 6.27 2.46
N MET A 318 8.88 6.69 1.66
CA MET A 318 9.14 7.25 0.32
C MET A 318 9.98 8.52 0.36
N GLY A 319 9.62 9.49 1.20
CA GLY A 319 10.45 10.68 1.31
C GLY A 319 11.76 10.43 2.07
N TYR A 320 11.82 9.47 2.99
CA TYR A 320 13.09 9.10 3.62
C TYR A 320 14.07 8.44 2.64
N VAL A 321 13.60 7.56 1.75
CA VAL A 321 14.39 7.01 0.65
C VAL A 321 14.85 8.13 -0.29
N SER A 322 13.98 9.10 -0.57
CA SER A 322 14.33 10.26 -1.41
C SER A 322 15.39 11.16 -0.77
N ASP A 323 15.38 11.31 0.55
CA ASP A 323 16.40 12.07 1.30
C ASP A 323 17.77 11.37 1.33
N LEU A 324 17.79 10.04 1.23
CA LEU A 324 19.00 9.21 1.30
C LEU A 324 19.69 9.02 -0.07
N LEU A 325 18.97 9.27 -1.16
CA LEU A 325 19.43 9.00 -2.52
C LEU A 325 19.74 10.29 -3.28
N GLU A 326 20.75 10.22 -4.14
CA GLU A 326 21.01 11.26 -5.15
C GLU A 326 19.82 11.36 -6.12
N LYS A 327 19.59 12.53 -6.71
CA LYS A 327 18.42 12.79 -7.58
C LYS A 327 18.29 11.80 -8.73
N GLU A 328 19.42 11.37 -9.28
CA GLU A 328 19.53 10.41 -10.38
C GLU A 328 19.18 8.97 -9.93
N GLN A 329 19.23 8.70 -8.62
CA GLN A 329 18.98 7.39 -8.02
C GLN A 329 17.56 7.25 -7.46
N ILE A 330 16.83 8.36 -7.23
CA ILE A 330 15.45 8.36 -6.72
C ILE A 330 14.49 7.44 -7.52
N PRO A 331 14.47 7.46 -8.87
CA PRO A 331 13.58 6.57 -9.63
C PRO A 331 13.84 5.08 -9.33
N LEU A 332 15.11 4.71 -9.18
CA LEU A 332 15.51 3.34 -8.83
C LEU A 332 15.09 2.98 -7.40
N GLY A 333 15.18 3.94 -6.46
CA GLY A 333 14.67 3.79 -5.10
C GLY A 333 13.17 3.51 -5.06
N ASN A 334 12.37 4.22 -5.86
CA ASN A 334 10.92 3.99 -5.93
C ASN A 334 10.57 2.60 -6.48
N ILE A 335 11.28 2.11 -7.51
CA ILE A 335 11.09 0.74 -8.02
C ILE A 335 11.39 -0.29 -6.92
N LEU A 336 12.51 -0.12 -6.22
CA LEU A 336 12.89 -0.98 -5.10
C LEU A 336 11.85 -0.97 -3.97
N MET A 337 11.28 0.19 -3.66
CA MET A 337 10.19 0.30 -2.69
C MET A 337 8.97 -0.52 -3.11
N THR A 338 8.55 -0.45 -4.38
CA THR A 338 7.43 -1.27 -4.88
C THR A 338 7.72 -2.77 -4.76
N VAL A 339 8.95 -3.20 -5.05
CA VAL A 339 9.36 -4.60 -4.87
C VAL A 339 9.29 -5.02 -3.40
N CYS A 340 9.85 -4.22 -2.49
CA CYS A 340 9.83 -4.49 -1.05
C CYS A 340 8.40 -4.49 -0.49
N TYR A 341 7.57 -3.52 -0.90
CA TYR A 341 6.16 -3.45 -0.54
C TYR A 341 5.42 -4.72 -0.97
N SER A 342 5.54 -5.10 -2.24
CA SER A 342 4.88 -6.29 -2.79
C SER A 342 5.35 -7.57 -2.09
N ALA A 343 6.64 -7.68 -1.76
CA ALA A 343 7.16 -8.80 -1.00
C ALA A 343 6.54 -8.88 0.42
N GLY A 344 6.41 -7.72 1.10
CA GLY A 344 5.71 -7.63 2.37
C GLY A 344 4.26 -8.08 2.26
N CYS A 345 3.56 -7.59 1.21
CA CYS A 345 2.17 -7.92 0.91
C CYS A 345 1.93 -9.41 0.63
N MET A 346 2.90 -10.11 0.01
CA MET A 346 2.82 -11.54 -0.24
C MET A 346 3.08 -12.37 1.02
N ILE A 347 4.02 -11.93 1.86
CA ILE A 347 4.42 -12.65 3.07
C ILE A 347 3.41 -12.46 4.21
N GLY A 348 2.80 -11.28 4.31
CA GLY A 348 1.84 -10.88 5.33
C GLY A 348 0.74 -11.92 5.58
N PRO A 349 -0.13 -12.20 4.61
CA PRO A 349 -1.25 -13.12 4.79
C PRO A 349 -0.82 -14.56 5.07
N VAL A 350 0.29 -15.02 4.49
CA VAL A 350 0.80 -16.38 4.69
C VAL A 350 1.26 -16.57 6.14
N ILE A 351 2.08 -15.65 6.65
CA ILE A 351 2.56 -15.70 8.04
C ILE A 351 1.42 -15.37 9.01
N GLY A 352 0.64 -14.32 8.74
CA GLY A 352 -0.48 -13.88 9.56
C GLY A 352 -1.52 -14.99 9.78
N ASN A 353 -1.92 -15.67 8.71
CA ASN A 353 -2.88 -16.77 8.80
C ASN A 353 -2.32 -18.02 9.50
N SER A 354 -1.00 -18.25 9.36
CA SER A 354 -0.31 -19.30 10.12
C SER A 354 -0.29 -18.98 11.62
N LEU A 355 0.02 -17.73 11.98
CA LEU A 355 0.06 -17.28 13.37
C LEU A 355 -1.32 -17.29 14.05
N ILE A 356 -2.39 -17.00 13.31
CA ILE A 356 -3.77 -17.16 13.81
C ILE A 356 -4.06 -18.61 14.19
N SER A 357 -3.48 -19.56 13.47
CA SER A 357 -3.68 -20.99 13.73
C SER A 357 -2.85 -21.50 14.92
N LEU A 358 -1.67 -20.91 15.17
CA LEU A 358 -0.77 -21.29 16.27
C LEU A 358 -1.06 -20.57 17.59
N ILE A 359 -1.38 -19.28 17.52
CA ILE A 359 -1.64 -18.41 18.66
C ILE A 359 -2.97 -17.71 18.41
N PRO A 360 -4.10 -18.34 18.75
CA PRO A 360 -5.43 -17.79 18.49
C PRO A 360 -5.60 -16.40 19.13
N ASN A 361 -5.15 -16.23 20.37
CA ASN A 361 -5.30 -14.98 21.12
C ASN A 361 -4.19 -13.97 20.75
N GLY A 362 -4.39 -13.26 19.64
CA GLY A 362 -3.57 -12.12 19.23
C GLY A 362 -2.33 -12.43 18.38
N GLY A 363 -2.12 -13.68 17.96
CA GLY A 363 -0.96 -14.10 17.17
C GLY A 363 -0.70 -13.26 15.91
N LEU A 364 -1.78 -12.87 15.21
CA LEU A 364 -1.73 -11.96 14.07
C LEU A 364 -1.01 -10.64 14.41
N PHE A 365 -1.44 -9.99 15.49
CA PHE A 365 -0.93 -8.69 15.88
C PHE A 365 0.51 -8.78 16.38
N TYR A 366 0.86 -9.84 17.12
CA TYR A 366 2.26 -10.06 17.52
C TYR A 366 3.18 -10.27 16.31
N GLY A 367 2.71 -10.96 15.27
CA GLY A 367 3.42 -11.09 14.00
C GLY A 367 3.67 -9.74 13.32
N ILE A 368 2.61 -8.94 13.17
CA ILE A 368 2.71 -7.58 12.59
C ILE A 368 3.66 -6.72 13.41
N SER A 369 3.52 -6.72 14.73
CA SER A 369 4.36 -5.97 15.66
C SER A 369 5.84 -6.36 15.53
N LEU A 370 6.15 -7.67 15.42
CA LEU A 370 7.51 -8.15 15.24
C LEU A 370 8.15 -7.60 13.97
N PHE A 371 7.47 -7.65 12.83
CA PHE A 371 8.03 -7.13 11.57
C PHE A 371 8.22 -5.61 11.59
N ILE A 372 7.32 -4.86 12.23
CA ILE A 372 7.48 -3.41 12.42
C ILE A 372 8.64 -3.10 13.36
N LEU A 373 8.79 -3.87 14.44
CA LEU A 373 9.90 -3.73 15.37
C LEU A 373 11.24 -4.03 14.69
N LEU A 374 11.31 -5.10 13.88
CA LEU A 374 12.48 -5.42 13.07
C LEU A 374 12.83 -4.29 12.09
N ALA A 375 11.83 -3.67 11.46
CA ALA A 375 12.05 -2.49 10.62
C ALA A 375 12.59 -1.30 11.43
N SER A 376 12.05 -1.05 12.64
CA SER A 376 12.57 -0.01 13.55
C SER A 376 14.03 -0.25 13.92
N VAL A 377 14.38 -1.47 14.35
CA VAL A 377 15.76 -1.86 14.68
C VAL A 377 16.67 -1.76 13.45
N SER A 378 16.20 -2.16 12.28
CA SER A 378 16.95 -2.02 11.02
C SER A 378 17.23 -0.54 10.70
N CYS A 379 16.27 0.36 10.94
CA CYS A 379 16.50 1.80 10.80
C CYS A 379 17.58 2.30 11.77
N MET A 380 17.49 1.93 13.05
CA MET A 380 18.44 2.38 14.07
C MET A 380 19.87 1.87 13.83
N THR A 381 20.03 0.62 13.42
CA THR A 381 21.33 0.00 13.13
C THR A 381 21.97 0.58 11.87
N HIS A 382 21.18 0.77 10.80
CA HIS A 382 21.63 1.40 9.56
C HIS A 382 22.10 2.84 9.79
N GLN A 383 21.35 3.63 10.56
CA GLN A 383 21.74 4.99 10.93
C GLN A 383 23.03 5.04 11.77
N SER A 384 23.18 4.08 12.68
CA SER A 384 24.40 3.94 13.49
C SER A 384 25.62 3.59 12.63
N ALA A 385 25.44 2.72 11.62
CA ALA A 385 26.50 2.34 10.69
C ALA A 385 26.94 3.53 9.80
N ILE A 386 25.99 4.29 9.27
CA ILE A 386 26.30 5.51 8.49
C ILE A 386 27.06 6.52 9.36
N SER A 387 26.59 6.76 10.59
CA SER A 387 27.23 7.71 11.52
C SER A 387 28.66 7.30 11.90
N ARG A 388 28.92 6.00 12.03
CA ARG A 388 30.26 5.45 12.28
C ARG A 388 31.20 5.62 11.08
N ASN A 389 30.72 5.36 9.86
CA ASN A 389 31.52 5.50 8.65
C ASN A 389 31.90 6.96 8.37
N VAL A 390 30.99 7.90 8.60
CA VAL A 390 31.28 9.34 8.49
C VAL A 390 32.32 9.78 9.54
N ARG A 391 32.21 9.30 10.79
CA ARG A 391 33.21 9.55 11.84
C ARG A 391 34.58 8.93 11.54
N ALA A 392 34.62 7.77 10.89
CA ALA A 392 35.86 7.11 10.51
C ALA A 392 36.60 7.81 9.35
N GLN A 393 35.87 8.50 8.47
CA GLN A 393 36.43 9.25 7.33
C GLN A 393 36.96 10.65 7.73
N HIS A 394 36.54 11.21 8.88
CA HIS A 394 37.04 12.49 9.41
C HIS A 394 37.57 12.36 10.87
N PRO A 395 38.74 11.73 11.08
CA PRO A 395 39.32 11.54 12.41
C PRO A 395 39.86 12.83 13.07
N SER A 396 40.00 13.93 12.34
CA SER A 396 40.64 15.18 12.81
C SER A 396 39.86 15.94 13.89
N ASN A 397 38.57 15.65 14.12
CA ASN A 397 37.78 16.28 15.18
C ASN A 397 37.96 15.66 16.57
N ARG A 398 38.88 14.70 16.75
CA ARG A 398 39.23 14.16 18.07
C ARG A 398 40.24 15.01 18.86
N GLN A 399 41.06 15.82 18.20
CA GLN A 399 42.17 16.52 18.88
C GLN A 399 41.82 17.87 19.48
N THR A 400 40.67 18.46 19.14
CA THR A 400 40.24 19.77 19.69
C THR A 400 39.39 19.66 20.95
N ALA A 401 38.83 18.50 21.27
CA ALA A 401 37.99 18.30 22.47
C ALA A 401 38.74 17.72 23.67
N SER A 402 40.01 17.34 23.53
CA SER A 402 40.86 16.89 24.66
C SER A 402 41.78 17.99 25.20
N ASN A 403 41.76 19.18 24.59
CA ASN A 403 42.62 20.32 24.95
C ASN A 403 41.82 21.62 25.22
N GLN A 404 40.54 21.51 25.60
CA GLN A 404 39.77 22.64 26.16
C GLN A 404 39.08 22.24 27.45
#